data_AF-A0AA48HR75-F1
#
_entry.id   AF-A0AA48HR75-F1
#
_cell.length_a   1.000
_cell.length_b   1.000
_cell.length_c   1.000
_cell.angle_alpha   90.00
_cell.angle_beta   90.00
_cell.angle_gamma   90.00
#
_symmetry.space_group_name_H-M   'P 1'
#
loop_
_entity.id
_entity.type
_entity.pdbx_description
1 polymer ?
#
loop_
_entity_poly.entity_id
_entity_poly.type
_entity_poly.pdbx_seq_one_letter_code
_entity_poly.pdbx_strand_id
1 'polypeptide(L)'
;MLTEKTLIQLLSHQGPEAAPERARELGQLGYMQWLGGLPGDAPYPQTALAALRLAEPYAGASGAVAEFCALLAASLTLPLTPLDLSLPLPRRRGGARTRRLSL
;
A
#
# COMPACT_ATOMS: atom_id res chain seq x y z
N MET A 1 -3.30 15.10 -3.22
CA MET A 1 -1.92 15.20 -3.76
C MET A 1 -1.01 14.02 -3.37
N LEU A 2 -0.86 13.64 -2.10
CA LEU A 2 -0.05 12.46 -1.73
C LEU A 2 -0.84 11.14 -1.82
N THR A 3 -2.03 11.10 -1.21
CA THR A 3 -2.88 9.89 -1.23
C THR A 3 -3.22 9.46 -2.66
N GLU A 4 -3.56 10.39 -3.54
CA GLU A 4 -3.85 10.08 -4.96
C GLU A 4 -2.65 9.46 -5.67
N LYS A 5 -1.43 9.99 -5.43
CA LYS A 5 -0.19 9.41 -5.97
C LYS A 5 0.01 7.99 -5.46
N THR A 6 -0.20 7.75 -4.17
CA THR A 6 -0.14 6.41 -3.58
C THR A 6 -1.17 5.48 -4.23
N LEU A 7 -2.41 5.94 -4.42
CA LEU A 7 -3.46 5.15 -5.07
C LEU A 7 -3.14 4.82 -6.52
N ILE A 8 -2.67 5.79 -7.31
CA ILE A 8 -2.23 5.56 -8.69
C ILE A 8 -1.13 4.49 -8.73
N GLN A 9 -0.15 4.57 -7.84
CA GLN A 9 0.90 3.56 -7.73
C GLN A 9 0.33 2.18 -7.39
N LEU A 10 -0.50 2.06 -6.35
CA LEU A 10 -1.08 0.77 -5.93
C LEU A 10 -2.01 0.16 -7.00
N LEU A 11 -2.76 0.99 -7.71
CA LEU A 11 -3.61 0.59 -8.83
C LEU A 11 -2.79 0.22 -10.08
N SER A 12 -1.57 0.73 -10.25
CA SER A 12 -0.72 0.35 -11.41
C SER A 12 -0.15 -1.07 -11.30
N HIS A 13 -0.25 -1.71 -10.13
CA HIS A 13 0.31 -3.04 -9.86
C HIS A 13 -0.68 -4.20 -10.05
N GLN A 14 -1.74 -4.03 -10.86
CA GLN A 14 -2.67 -5.13 -11.18
C GLN A 14 -2.06 -6.08 -12.22
N GLY A 15 -1.54 -7.21 -11.77
CA GLY A 15 -1.07 -8.29 -12.65
C GLY A 15 -1.14 -9.63 -11.94
N PRO A 16 -0.90 -10.75 -12.64
CA PRO A 16 -0.93 -12.11 -12.08
C PRO A 16 0.06 -12.36 -10.91
N GLU A 17 0.92 -11.39 -10.59
CA GLU A 17 1.64 -11.30 -9.31
C GLU A 17 0.74 -10.94 -8.11
N ALA A 18 -0.58 -10.86 -8.29
CA ALA A 18 -1.63 -10.66 -7.27
C ALA A 18 -1.79 -11.84 -6.31
N ALA A 19 -0.69 -12.51 -5.94
CA ALA A 19 -0.67 -13.32 -4.74
C ALA A 19 -1.01 -12.40 -3.54
N PRO A 20 -1.84 -12.86 -2.59
CA PRO A 20 -2.29 -12.05 -1.45
C PRO A 20 -1.10 -11.47 -0.65
N GLU A 21 -0.02 -12.24 -0.55
CA GLU A 21 1.24 -11.81 0.06
C GLU A 21 1.84 -10.58 -0.62
N ARG A 22 1.78 -10.53 -1.95
CA ARG A 22 2.31 -9.41 -2.73
C ARG A 22 1.45 -8.16 -2.62
N ALA A 23 0.13 -8.35 -2.56
CA ALA A 23 -0.80 -7.27 -2.27
C ALA A 23 -0.51 -6.65 -0.91
N ARG A 24 -0.28 -7.48 0.12
CA ARG A 24 0.12 -7.05 1.46
C ARG A 24 1.43 -6.26 1.46
N GLU A 25 2.48 -6.79 0.85
CA GLU A 25 3.77 -6.10 0.72
C GLU A 25 3.63 -4.71 0.07
N LEU A 26 2.84 -4.62 -1.01
CA LEU A 26 2.63 -3.37 -1.73
C LEU A 26 1.78 -2.37 -0.93
N GLY A 27 0.72 -2.84 -0.26
CA GLY A 27 -0.11 -2.02 0.62
C GLY A 27 0.70 -1.44 1.78
N GLN A 28 1.54 -2.26 2.43
CA GLN A 28 2.45 -1.83 3.49
C GLN A 28 3.48 -0.81 2.99
N LEU A 29 4.08 -1.03 1.81
CA LEU A 29 4.98 -0.05 1.19
C LEU A 29 4.26 1.27 0.91
N GLY A 30 3.05 1.21 0.33
CA GLY A 30 2.25 2.39 0.05
C GLY A 30 1.92 3.18 1.32
N TYR A 31 1.59 2.49 2.41
CA TYR A 31 1.36 3.09 3.72
C TYR A 31 2.62 3.79 4.26
N MET A 32 3.78 3.13 4.23
CA MET A 32 5.03 3.72 4.70
C MET A 32 5.45 4.95 3.88
N GLN A 33 5.31 4.89 2.55
CA GLN A 33 5.61 6.02 1.67
C GLN A 33 4.65 7.19 1.87
N TRP A 34 3.37 6.90 2.04
CA TRP A 34 2.35 7.90 2.34
C TRP A 34 2.62 8.55 3.71
N LEU A 35 2.88 7.75 4.75
CA LEU A 35 3.18 8.25 6.09
C LEU A 35 4.45 9.11 6.11
N GLY A 36 5.52 8.65 5.48
CA GLY A 36 6.80 9.37 5.39
C GLY A 36 6.75 10.62 4.51
N GLY A 37 5.70 10.79 3.70
CA GLY A 37 5.49 11.99 2.89
C GLY A 37 4.58 13.04 3.55
N LEU A 38 4.02 12.77 4.73
CA LEU A 38 3.21 13.75 5.45
C LEU A 38 4.07 14.87 6.06
N PRO A 39 3.56 16.12 6.11
CA PRO A 39 4.16 17.16 6.94
C PRO A 39 4.26 16.71 8.41
N GLY A 40 5.34 17.09 9.11
CA GLY A 40 5.56 16.70 10.50
C GLY A 40 4.53 17.24 11.50
N ASP A 41 3.81 18.30 11.12
CA ASP A 41 2.73 18.94 11.87
C ASP A 41 1.33 18.53 11.37
N ALA A 42 1.26 17.56 10.45
CA ALA A 42 -0.02 17.12 9.89
C ALA A 42 -0.92 16.52 10.97
N PRO A 43 -2.22 16.87 11.00
CA PRO A 43 -3.19 16.30 11.93
C PRO A 43 -3.49 14.84 11.54
N TYR A 44 -2.66 13.93 12.02
CA TYR A 44 -2.60 12.54 11.55
C TYR A 44 -3.96 11.83 11.50
N PRO A 45 -4.81 11.86 12.56
CA PRO A 45 -6.09 11.17 12.51
C PRO A 45 -7.00 11.66 11.39
N GLN A 46 -7.06 12.98 11.19
CA GLN A 46 -7.87 13.61 10.14
C GLN A 46 -7.32 13.26 8.76
N THR A 47 -5.99 13.29 8.60
CA THR A 47 -5.31 12.97 7.35
C THR A 47 -5.47 11.48 6.97
N ALA A 48 -5.37 10.57 7.94
CA ALA A 48 -5.58 9.14 7.74
C ALA A 48 -7.04 8.83 7.39
N LEU A 49 -8.01 9.46 8.06
CA LEU A 49 -9.44 9.30 7.76
C LEU A 49 -9.77 9.83 6.35
N ALA A 50 -9.21 10.97 5.95
CA ALA A 50 -9.36 11.50 4.60
C ALA A 50 -8.74 10.56 3.55
N ALA A 51 -7.57 9.99 3.85
CA ALA A 51 -6.94 9.03 2.96
C ALA A 51 -7.76 7.74 2.82
N LEU A 52 -8.34 7.24 3.93
CA LEU A 52 -9.18 6.05 3.94
C LEU A 52 -10.43 6.25 3.08
N ARG A 53 -11.15 7.38 3.24
CA ARG A 53 -12.33 7.70 2.43
C ARG A 53 -12.03 7.80 0.94
N LEU A 54 -10.84 8.30 0.58
CA LEU A 54 -10.41 8.38 -0.82
C LEU A 54 -10.08 7.00 -1.40
N ALA A 55 -9.52 6.10 -0.58
CA ALA A 55 -9.03 4.79 -1.00
C ALA A 55 -10.12 3.71 -1.03
N GLU A 56 -11.11 3.79 -0.13
CA GLU A 56 -12.17 2.78 0.04
C GLU A 56 -12.87 2.36 -1.27
N PRO A 57 -13.26 3.27 -2.19
CA PRO A 57 -13.94 2.88 -3.44
C PRO A 57 -13.10 1.96 -4.33
N TYR A 58 -11.78 1.96 -4.16
CA TYR A 58 -10.84 1.20 -4.97
C TYR A 58 -10.36 -0.09 -4.30
N ALA A 59 -10.74 -0.34 -3.04
CA ALA A 59 -10.30 -1.52 -2.28
C ALA A 59 -10.75 -2.84 -2.94
N GLY A 60 -11.96 -2.87 -3.53
CA GLY A 60 -12.46 -4.03 -4.25
C GLY A 60 -11.74 -4.30 -5.59
N ALA A 61 -11.14 -3.28 -6.19
CA ALA A 61 -10.43 -3.40 -7.46
C ALA A 61 -8.98 -3.87 -7.26
N SER A 62 -8.34 -3.57 -6.13
CA SER A 62 -6.93 -3.87 -5.87
C SER A 62 -6.71 -4.35 -4.44
N GLY A 63 -6.19 -5.57 -4.28
CA GLY A 63 -5.82 -6.10 -2.98
C GLY A 63 -4.77 -5.24 -2.25
N ALA A 64 -3.87 -4.58 -2.97
CA ALA A 64 -2.89 -3.69 -2.35
C ALA A 64 -3.53 -2.42 -1.80
N VAL A 65 -4.60 -1.92 -2.44
CA VAL A 65 -5.40 -0.82 -1.91
C VAL A 65 -6.20 -1.26 -0.69
N ALA A 66 -6.78 -2.47 -0.72
CA ALA A 66 -7.46 -3.03 0.45
C ALA A 66 -6.53 -3.12 1.67
N GLU A 67 -5.29 -3.59 1.48
CA GLU A 67 -4.27 -3.65 2.53
C GLU A 67 -3.86 -2.26 3.04
N PHE A 68 -3.72 -1.28 2.15
CA PHE A 68 -3.49 0.11 2.53
C PHE A 68 -4.65 0.67 3.38
N CYS A 69 -5.90 0.42 2.99
CA CYS A 69 -7.08 0.80 3.78
C CYS A 69 -7.10 0.13 5.16
N ALA A 70 -6.76 -1.16 5.23
CA ALA A 70 -6.70 -1.91 6.49
C ALA A 70 -5.67 -1.30 7.46
N LEU A 71 -4.50 -0.89 6.96
CA LEU A 71 -3.47 -0.23 7.78
C LEU A 71 -3.93 1.14 8.28
N LEU A 72 -4.60 1.94 7.44
CA LEU A 72 -5.18 3.23 7.86
C LEU A 72 -6.27 3.06 8.93
N ALA A 73 -7.10 2.03 8.81
CA ALA A 73 -8.13 1.75 9.81
C ALA A 73 -7.50 1.26 11.13
N ALA A 74 -6.54 0.34 11.04
CA ALA A 74 -5.82 -0.19 12.19
C ALA A 74 -5.06 0.91 12.96
N SER A 75 -4.43 1.85 12.25
CA SER A 75 -3.68 2.94 12.88
C SER A 75 -4.57 3.95 13.62
N LEU A 76 -5.86 3.96 13.34
CA LEU A 76 -6.87 4.80 14.00
C LEU A 76 -7.63 4.04 15.10
N THR A 77 -7.48 2.72 15.19
CA THR A 77 -8.22 1.89 16.15
C THR A 77 -7.58 2.00 17.54
N LEU A 78 -8.41 2.21 18.56
CA LEU A 78 -7.97 2.24 19.96
C LEU A 78 -8.27 0.90 20.66
N PRO A 79 -7.37 0.39 21.50
CA PRO A 79 -6.04 0.94 21.83
C PRO A 79 -5.06 0.83 20.66
N LEU A 80 -4.13 1.79 20.55
CA LEU A 80 -3.10 1.76 19.52
C LEU A 80 -2.22 0.51 19.71
N THR A 81 -2.07 -0.26 18.63
CA THR A 81 -1.19 -1.43 18.59
C THR A 81 -0.12 -1.24 17.53
N PRO A 82 1.08 -1.82 17.70
CA PRO A 82 2.11 -1.79 16.67
C PRO A 82 1.59 -2.39 15.36
N LEU A 83 1.77 -1.67 14.26
CA LEU A 83 1.49 -2.21 12.93
C LEU A 83 2.62 -3.14 12.50
N ASP A 84 2.26 -4.34 12.04
CA ASP A 84 3.19 -5.33 11.50
C ASP A 84 3.59 -4.96 10.06
N LEU A 85 4.44 -3.93 9.95
CA LEU A 85 4.95 -3.41 8.68
C LEU A 85 6.25 -4.14 8.29
N SER A 86 6.26 -4.69 7.09
CA SER A 86 7.41 -5.34 6.48
C SER A 86 7.77 -4.68 5.16
N LEU A 87 9.06 -4.48 4.91
CA LEU A 87 9.52 -4.01 3.61
C LEU A 87 9.31 -5.12 2.57
N PRO A 88 8.84 -4.79 1.35
CA PRO A 88 8.75 -5.75 0.27
C PRO A 88 10.11 -6.37 -0.01
N LEU A 89 10.13 -7.68 -0.23
CA LEU A 89 11.36 -8.38 -0.59
C LEU A 89 11.91 -7.83 -1.92
N PRO A 90 13.22 -7.55 -2.02
CA PRO A 90 13.83 -7.12 -3.27
C PRO A 90 13.64 -8.20 -4.34
N ARG A 91 12.90 -7.88 -5.40
CA ARG A 91 12.78 -8.75 -6.59
C ARG A 91 13.39 -8.04 -7.79
N ARG A 92 14.45 -8.63 -8.35
CA ARG A 92 15.04 -8.14 -9.60
C ARG A 92 14.06 -8.35 -10.75
N ARG A 93 13.52 -7.25 -11.30
CA ARG A 93 12.81 -7.26 -12.57
C ARG A 93 13.83 -7.36 -13.69
N GLY A 94 13.81 -8.48 -14.42
CA GLY A 94 14.67 -8.70 -15.57
C GLY A 94 16.00 -9.34 -15.20
N GLY A 95 16.19 -10.56 -15.70
CA GLY A 95 17.43 -11.31 -15.69
C GLY A 95 17.32 -12.44 -16.70
N ALA A 96 18.45 -13.01 -17.12
CA ALA A 96 18.45 -14.12 -18.08
C ALA A 96 17.52 -15.27 -17.66
N ARG A 97 17.34 -15.49 -16.35
CA ARG A 97 16.42 -16.48 -15.78
C ARG A 97 14.94 -16.14 -15.97
N THR A 98 14.53 -14.88 -15.76
CA THR A 98 13.14 -14.45 -15.99
C THR A 98 12.80 -14.46 -17.48
N ARG A 99 13.73 -14.03 -18.36
CA ARG A 99 13.52 -14.07 -19.83
C ARG A 99 13.33 -15.48 -20.37
N ARG A 100 14.00 -16.48 -19.79
CA ARG A 100 13.84 -17.90 -20.18
C ARG A 100 12.50 -18.52 -19.77
N LEU A 101 11.80 -17.92 -18.81
CA LEU A 101 10.46 -18.38 -18.38
C LEU A 101 9.33 -17.67 -19.17
N SER A 102 9.68 -16.73 -20.05
CA SER A 102 8.74 -15.97 -20.89
C SER A 102 8.73 -16.39 -22.36
N LEU A 103 9.49 -17.44 -22.71
CA LEU A 103 9.52 -18.12 -24.00
C LEU A 103 8.78 -19.45 -23.88
#